data_AF-A0A3B7D2T0-F1
#
_entry.id   AF-A0A3B7D2T0-F1
#
_cell.length_a   1.000
_cell.length_b   1.000
_cell.length_c   1.000
_cell.angle_alpha   90.00
_cell.angle_beta   90.00
_cell.angle_gamma   90.00
#
_symmetry.space_group_name_H-M   'P 1'
#
loop_
_entity.id
_entity.type
_entity.pdbx_description
1 polymer ?
#
loop_
_entity_poly.entity_id
_entity_poly.type
_entity_poly.pdbx_seq_one_letter_code
_entity_poly.pdbx_strand_id
1 'polypeptide(L)'
;MGAVGPATLVAGLRPGFRRRVVPRAPHRHRGLVRRADQRRRAGPAGAGRRSTAVEADVRDLSGVLPAERRRELRRQGPRGRLVAATAGARDGCGHDAGHDVSRTTVDHPPAATVAQRGAPPVSGSLLVAGTTSDAGKSIVTTGLCRAFARRGLKVAPYKAQNMSNNSMVCQGPDGIAAEIGRAQWIQALAARATPEAAMNPVLLKPGGDRASHVVVMGQPAGEISSAEFIGGRTHLASAAHAAYDDLAARFEIVVSEGAGSPTEINLRAGDYVNMGLARHADIPTIVVGDIDRGGVFAAMYGTVALLEPADQRLIAGFVVNKFRGDESLLAPGLDRLAELTGRRVFGVLPWSPDLWLDSEDALDLQGRRSADREAGLRVAVVRLPRISNFTDVDALGLEPDVDVVFASRPQDLDGADVIVLPGTRATISDLAWLRSRGLDRAIVRHAGAGRAVLGICGGFQMLGRTVSDPDGVEGSADASVDGLGLLDVTTSFAADKVLRLPTGTALGTEVSGYEIHHGRITPGGDESFLGGARSTNVFGTMWHGSLESDEFRRALLGEAASLAGRSYEPSDVSFAQRREARLDLLGDLMERHLDVDALLTLSTAGAPTGLTVLPPGA
;
A
#
# COMPACT_ATOMS: atom_id res chain seq x y z
N MET A 1 -61.84 8.84 34.05
CA MET A 1 -62.29 9.65 35.21
C MET A 1 -63.07 8.72 36.13
N GLY A 2 -62.88 8.68 37.45
CA GLY A 2 -61.86 9.32 38.30
C GLY A 2 -62.17 9.14 39.79
N ALA A 3 -61.30 8.45 40.54
CA ALA A 3 -61.42 8.06 41.97
C ALA A 3 -60.16 7.22 42.33
N VAL A 4 -59.51 7.23 43.52
CA VAL A 4 -59.51 8.08 44.74
C VAL A 4 -58.03 8.16 45.24
N GLY A 5 -57.65 9.14 46.07
CA GLY A 5 -56.39 9.10 46.86
C GLY A 5 -56.59 8.49 48.26
N PRO A 6 -55.72 8.75 49.28
CA PRO A 6 -54.43 9.45 49.29
C PRO A 6 -53.29 8.58 49.91
N ALA A 7 -52.32 9.16 50.65
CA ALA A 7 -51.02 8.53 50.99
C ALA A 7 -50.78 8.20 52.49
N THR A 8 -49.97 7.14 52.73
CA THR A 8 -49.25 6.78 53.98
C THR A 8 -48.02 5.93 53.56
N LEU A 9 -46.73 6.04 53.97
CA LEU A 9 -45.95 6.70 55.05
C LEU A 9 -45.53 5.73 56.20
N VAL A 10 -44.23 5.78 56.61
CA VAL A 10 -43.54 5.21 57.80
C VAL A 10 -42.40 4.19 57.53
N ALA A 11 -41.37 4.27 58.39
CA ALA A 11 -40.05 3.60 58.47
C ALA A 11 -40.05 2.04 58.58
N GLY A 12 -38.91 1.32 58.51
CA GLY A 12 -37.50 1.71 58.28
C GLY A 12 -36.48 0.64 58.75
N LEU A 13 -35.37 1.07 59.37
CA LEU A 13 -34.23 0.30 59.93
C LEU A 13 -33.02 -0.02 59.01
N ARG A 14 -31.84 -0.04 59.65
CA ARG A 14 -30.46 -0.38 59.21
C ARG A 14 -30.00 -1.61 60.06
N PRO A 15 -28.81 -2.26 59.90
CA PRO A 15 -27.60 -1.85 59.17
C PRO A 15 -26.88 -2.92 58.31
N GLY A 16 -25.89 -2.47 57.53
CA GLY A 16 -25.18 -3.26 56.52
C GLY A 16 -24.07 -4.21 57.00
N PHE A 17 -23.32 -4.74 56.02
CA PHE A 17 -22.10 -5.52 56.23
C PHE A 17 -21.02 -5.17 55.19
N ARG A 18 -19.74 -5.24 55.57
CA ARG A 18 -18.59 -4.92 54.70
C ARG A 18 -18.24 -6.10 53.79
N ARG A 19 -18.05 -5.88 52.47
CA ARG A 19 -17.38 -6.88 51.60
C ARG A 19 -15.92 -7.03 52.03
N ARG A 20 -15.48 -8.26 52.30
CA ARG A 20 -14.08 -8.60 52.60
C ARG A 20 -13.23 -8.56 51.33
N VAL A 21 -12.06 -7.93 51.40
CA VAL A 21 -10.94 -8.25 50.52
C VAL A 21 -10.36 -9.60 50.95
N VAL A 22 -10.03 -10.48 49.98
CA VAL A 22 -9.44 -11.79 50.24
C VAL A 22 -8.01 -11.83 49.66
N PRO A 23 -6.96 -11.83 50.50
CA PRO A 23 -5.59 -12.02 50.02
C PRO A 23 -5.32 -13.50 49.72
N ARG A 24 -4.66 -13.79 48.59
CA ARG A 24 -4.11 -15.13 48.32
C ARG A 24 -2.85 -15.36 49.16
N ALA A 25 -2.77 -16.50 49.85
CA ALA A 25 -1.61 -16.88 50.66
C ALA A 25 -0.50 -17.54 49.82
N PRO A 26 0.78 -17.45 50.23
CA PRO A 26 1.91 -18.02 49.48
C PRO A 26 2.13 -19.50 49.78
N HIS A 27 2.42 -20.31 48.76
CA HIS A 27 2.86 -21.70 48.94
C HIS A 27 4.30 -21.76 49.47
N ARG A 28 4.48 -22.32 50.67
CA ARG A 28 5.78 -22.80 51.16
C ARG A 28 5.90 -24.30 50.88
N HIS A 29 6.92 -24.71 50.13
CA HIS A 29 7.42 -26.08 50.21
C HIS A 29 8.66 -26.13 51.11
N ARG A 30 8.67 -27.06 52.07
CA ARG A 30 9.88 -27.42 52.83
C ARG A 30 10.73 -28.35 51.98
N GLY A 31 12.05 -28.11 51.94
CA GLY A 31 13.01 -29.04 51.34
C GLY A 31 13.31 -30.24 52.23
N LEU A 32 13.90 -31.27 51.64
CA LEU A 32 14.44 -32.43 52.36
C LEU A 32 15.76 -32.85 51.70
N VAL A 33 16.84 -32.88 52.48
CA VAL A 33 18.20 -33.17 51.99
C VAL A 33 18.58 -34.61 52.31
N ARG A 34 19.13 -35.34 51.32
CA ARG A 34 20.05 -36.46 51.56
C ARG A 34 21.25 -36.39 50.62
N ARG A 35 22.41 -36.79 51.14
CA ARG A 35 23.72 -36.87 50.46
C ARG A 35 24.01 -38.31 50.00
N ALA A 36 25.08 -38.44 49.21
CA ALA A 36 25.98 -39.61 49.00
C ALA A 36 25.96 -40.22 47.58
N ASP A 37 27.06 -40.79 47.05
CA ASP A 37 28.49 -40.45 47.16
C ASP A 37 29.30 -41.13 46.01
N GLN A 38 30.49 -40.60 45.68
CA GLN A 38 31.69 -41.28 45.14
C GLN A 38 31.61 -42.63 44.34
N ARG A 39 31.98 -42.63 43.03
CA ARG A 39 33.31 -43.06 42.47
C ARG A 39 33.36 -43.65 41.02
N ARG A 40 34.12 -42.97 40.15
CA ARG A 40 35.19 -43.44 39.21
C ARG A 40 35.02 -44.70 38.32
N ARG A 41 35.11 -44.48 36.99
CA ARG A 41 36.01 -45.08 35.93
C ARG A 41 35.35 -44.88 34.54
N ALA A 42 36.00 -44.63 33.40
CA ALA A 42 37.38 -44.19 33.06
C ALA A 42 37.35 -43.50 31.65
N GLY A 43 38.41 -42.76 31.26
CA GLY A 43 38.56 -42.15 29.91
C GLY A 43 39.32 -43.03 28.90
N PRO A 44 39.92 -42.53 27.79
CA PRO A 44 40.15 -41.13 27.34
C PRO A 44 39.23 -40.75 26.14
N ALA A 45 39.47 -39.86 25.14
CA ALA A 45 40.60 -38.99 24.69
C ALA A 45 40.11 -37.79 23.84
N GLY A 46 41.02 -36.87 23.43
CA GLY A 46 40.85 -35.84 22.37
C GLY A 46 39.87 -34.68 22.67
N ALA A 47 40.26 -33.44 22.99
CA ALA A 47 41.12 -32.47 22.27
C ALA A 47 40.67 -32.25 20.80
N GLY A 48 40.38 -31.04 20.29
CA GLY A 48 40.68 -29.65 20.72
C GLY A 48 41.55 -28.98 19.62
N ARG A 49 41.31 -27.75 19.12
CA ARG A 49 40.93 -26.49 19.78
C ARG A 49 40.25 -25.48 18.81
N ARG A 50 39.63 -24.44 19.40
CA ARG A 50 39.51 -23.01 19.01
C ARG A 50 39.98 -22.58 17.60
N SER A 51 39.16 -21.74 16.96
CA SER A 51 39.56 -20.88 15.83
C SER A 51 40.28 -19.59 16.29
N THR A 52 41.01 -18.99 15.35
CA THR A 52 41.58 -17.62 15.41
C THR A 52 41.45 -16.99 14.02
N ALA A 53 41.13 -15.69 13.95
CA ALA A 53 41.08 -14.98 12.68
C ALA A 53 42.49 -14.63 12.16
N VAL A 54 42.63 -14.52 10.84
CA VAL A 54 43.77 -13.91 10.13
C VAL A 54 43.21 -13.19 8.90
N GLU A 55 43.81 -12.07 8.51
CA GLU A 55 43.46 -11.30 7.31
C GLU A 55 43.81 -12.05 6.01
N ALA A 56 43.27 -11.58 4.88
CA ALA A 56 43.74 -11.95 3.54
C ALA A 56 43.78 -10.69 2.66
N ASP A 57 44.98 -10.31 2.23
CA ASP A 57 45.24 -9.13 1.38
C ASP A 57 45.24 -9.50 -0.13
N VAL A 58 45.31 -8.49 -0.98
CA VAL A 58 44.89 -8.50 -2.39
C VAL A 58 46.04 -8.80 -3.36
N ARG A 59 45.97 -9.92 -4.11
CA ARG A 59 46.22 -9.96 -5.59
C ARG A 59 46.16 -11.36 -6.26
N ASP A 60 45.91 -11.27 -7.57
CA ASP A 60 46.26 -12.20 -8.67
C ASP A 60 45.84 -13.68 -8.58
N LEU A 61 44.75 -14.01 -9.28
CA LEU A 61 44.63 -15.28 -9.99
C LEU A 61 44.16 -15.05 -11.42
N SER A 62 45.10 -15.19 -12.34
CA SER A 62 44.87 -15.10 -13.79
C SER A 62 44.49 -16.45 -14.40
N GLY A 63 43.20 -16.61 -14.71
CA GLY A 63 42.68 -17.54 -15.73
C GLY A 63 42.50 -19.01 -15.35
N VAL A 64 41.27 -19.51 -15.49
CA VAL A 64 40.94 -20.65 -16.37
C VAL A 64 39.56 -20.42 -16.99
N LEU A 65 39.50 -20.31 -18.33
CA LEU A 65 38.29 -20.55 -19.12
C LEU A 65 38.71 -21.28 -20.42
N PRO A 66 38.15 -22.47 -20.73
CA PRO A 66 38.43 -23.17 -21.99
C PRO A 66 38.02 -22.35 -23.22
N ALA A 67 38.72 -22.55 -24.34
CA ALA A 67 38.62 -21.68 -25.51
C ALA A 67 37.98 -22.37 -26.73
N GLU A 68 36.88 -21.81 -27.21
CA GLU A 68 36.48 -21.89 -28.62
C GLU A 68 36.20 -20.48 -29.19
N ARG A 69 36.09 -20.38 -30.52
CA ARG A 69 35.89 -19.12 -31.28
C ARG A 69 36.99 -18.05 -31.15
N ARG A 70 38.27 -18.46 -31.10
CA ARG A 70 39.37 -17.64 -31.64
C ARG A 70 39.64 -17.98 -33.10
N ARG A 71 38.92 -17.34 -34.04
CA ARG A 71 39.31 -17.09 -35.46
C ARG A 71 38.15 -16.41 -36.21
N GLU A 72 38.23 -15.08 -36.35
CA GLU A 72 38.13 -14.38 -37.64
C GLU A 72 38.52 -12.89 -37.45
N LEU A 73 38.96 -12.22 -38.52
CA LEU A 73 38.95 -10.76 -38.71
C LEU A 73 39.41 -9.83 -37.56
N ARG A 74 40.69 -9.92 -37.16
CA ARG A 74 41.47 -8.73 -36.76
C ARG A 74 42.34 -8.24 -37.95
N ARG A 75 41.74 -7.53 -38.92
CA ARG A 75 42.49 -6.79 -39.96
C ARG A 75 41.75 -5.50 -40.39
N GLN A 76 42.55 -4.44 -40.62
CA GLN A 76 42.23 -3.17 -41.28
C GLN A 76 41.26 -2.18 -40.59
N GLY A 77 41.85 -1.09 -40.10
CA GLY A 77 41.48 0.28 -40.48
C GLY A 77 42.72 0.98 -41.05
N PRO A 78 42.75 2.31 -41.26
CA PRO A 78 41.70 3.32 -41.04
C PRO A 78 41.44 4.22 -42.30
N ARG A 79 40.81 5.40 -42.09
CA ARG A 79 40.34 6.44 -43.05
C ARG A 79 38.86 6.26 -43.49
N GLY A 80 37.96 7.24 -43.48
CA GLY A 80 37.94 8.54 -42.78
C GLY A 80 37.52 9.75 -43.64
N ARG A 81 36.44 10.46 -43.25
CA ARG A 81 36.17 11.90 -43.52
C ARG A 81 34.85 12.37 -42.88
N LEU A 82 34.76 13.66 -42.53
CA LEU A 82 33.51 14.38 -42.30
C LEU A 82 32.78 14.64 -43.63
N VAL A 83 31.44 14.63 -43.59
CA VAL A 83 30.59 15.63 -44.26
C VAL A 83 29.42 15.94 -43.32
N ALA A 84 29.07 17.22 -43.16
CA ALA A 84 27.84 17.66 -42.49
C ALA A 84 26.86 18.20 -43.55
N ALA A 85 25.56 18.13 -43.28
CA ALA A 85 24.51 18.66 -44.15
C ALA A 85 23.59 19.61 -43.38
N THR A 86 23.45 20.84 -43.86
CA THR A 86 22.64 21.92 -43.27
C THR A 86 22.13 22.86 -44.36
N ALA A 87 20.95 23.47 -44.14
CA ALA A 87 20.24 24.41 -45.03
C ALA A 87 19.72 23.84 -46.36
N GLY A 88 18.71 24.44 -47.03
CA GLY A 88 17.84 25.58 -46.66
C GLY A 88 16.34 25.20 -46.79
N ALA A 89 15.34 26.00 -46.39
CA ALA A 89 15.23 27.45 -46.22
C ALA A 89 15.22 28.27 -47.54
N ARG A 90 14.42 29.36 -47.56
CA ARG A 90 13.97 30.22 -48.70
C ARG A 90 12.68 29.74 -49.38
N ASP A 91 11.76 30.58 -49.85
CA ASP A 91 11.46 32.04 -49.70
C ASP A 91 9.92 32.16 -49.97
N GLY A 92 9.14 33.24 -49.78
CA GLY A 92 9.38 34.66 -49.50
C GLY A 92 8.35 35.51 -50.29
N CYS A 93 8.05 36.76 -49.85
CA CYS A 93 7.06 37.69 -50.44
C CYS A 93 5.56 37.30 -50.30
N GLY A 94 4.59 38.22 -50.33
CA GLY A 94 4.66 39.70 -50.38
C GLY A 94 3.27 40.37 -50.51
N HIS A 95 3.20 41.67 -50.21
CA HIS A 95 2.01 42.57 -50.32
C HIS A 95 1.50 42.70 -51.79
N ASP A 96 0.31 43.24 -52.14
CA ASP A 96 -0.48 44.31 -51.49
C ASP A 96 -1.96 44.44 -51.99
N ALA A 97 -2.75 45.33 -51.36
CA ALA A 97 -3.85 46.15 -51.88
C ALA A 97 -5.12 45.56 -52.59
N GLY A 98 -6.11 45.16 -51.78
CA GLY A 98 -7.48 45.74 -51.66
C GLY A 98 -8.45 46.03 -52.84
N HIS A 99 -9.72 45.63 -52.66
CA HIS A 99 -10.92 46.46 -52.99
C HIS A 99 -12.18 46.09 -52.15
N ASP A 100 -13.16 47.01 -52.12
CA ASP A 100 -14.40 47.02 -51.30
C ASP A 100 -15.55 46.13 -51.84
N VAL A 101 -16.25 45.42 -50.93
CA VAL A 101 -17.70 45.10 -51.05
C VAL A 101 -18.39 45.05 -49.66
N SER A 102 -19.00 46.17 -49.26
CA SER A 102 -20.25 46.34 -48.46
C SER A 102 -20.64 45.37 -47.31
N ARG A 103 -20.76 45.95 -46.10
CA ARG A 103 -21.82 45.77 -45.08
C ARG A 103 -22.50 44.40 -44.85
N THR A 104 -22.27 43.85 -43.64
CA THR A 104 -23.37 43.34 -42.78
C THR A 104 -23.07 43.70 -41.31
N THR A 105 -24.07 44.12 -40.54
CA THR A 105 -23.92 44.46 -39.11
C THR A 105 -24.22 43.25 -38.22
N VAL A 106 -23.29 42.91 -37.32
CA VAL A 106 -23.49 41.95 -36.22
C VAL A 106 -22.82 42.53 -34.98
N ASP A 107 -23.51 42.53 -33.84
CA ASP A 107 -23.02 43.16 -32.61
C ASP A 107 -21.75 42.50 -32.06
N HIS A 108 -20.85 43.33 -31.53
CA HIS A 108 -19.70 42.87 -30.75
C HIS A 108 -20.05 42.83 -29.26
N PRO A 109 -19.78 41.72 -28.54
CA PRO A 109 -19.72 41.76 -27.08
C PRO A 109 -18.56 42.68 -26.63
N PRO A 110 -18.61 43.23 -25.40
CA PRO A 110 -17.56 44.11 -24.91
C PRO A 110 -16.21 43.38 -24.86
N ALA A 111 -15.14 44.10 -25.20
CA ALA A 111 -13.80 43.53 -25.29
C ALA A 111 -13.39 42.87 -23.97
N ALA A 112 -13.17 41.55 -24.02
CA ALA A 112 -12.60 40.83 -22.89
C ALA A 112 -11.23 41.42 -22.55
N THR A 113 -11.05 41.86 -21.31
CA THR A 113 -9.77 42.35 -20.82
C THR A 113 -8.72 41.27 -21.06
N VAL A 114 -7.63 41.60 -21.76
CA VAL A 114 -6.53 40.67 -21.95
C VAL A 114 -5.88 40.43 -20.60
N ALA A 115 -6.32 39.37 -19.93
CA ALA A 115 -5.68 38.87 -18.73
C ALA A 115 -4.21 38.64 -19.07
N GLN A 116 -3.32 39.32 -18.34
CA GLN A 116 -1.89 39.08 -18.45
C GLN A 116 -1.69 37.59 -18.18
N ARG A 117 -1.14 36.86 -19.17
CA ARG A 117 -0.67 35.50 -18.92
C ARG A 117 0.43 35.63 -17.88
N GLY A 118 0.13 35.18 -16.66
CA GLY A 118 1.12 35.13 -15.59
C GLY A 118 2.31 34.28 -16.02
N ALA A 119 3.40 34.37 -15.25
CA ALA A 119 4.42 33.32 -15.30
C ALA A 119 3.75 31.95 -15.14
N PRO A 120 4.30 30.87 -15.73
CA PRO A 120 3.83 29.52 -15.42
C PRO A 120 3.81 29.35 -13.89
N PRO A 121 2.78 28.70 -13.32
CA PRO A 121 2.73 28.49 -11.87
C PRO A 121 4.01 27.79 -11.44
N VAL A 122 4.65 28.30 -10.39
CA VAL A 122 5.84 27.68 -9.82
C VAL A 122 5.39 26.34 -9.22
N SER A 123 5.68 25.24 -9.92
CA SER A 123 5.27 23.92 -9.46
C SER A 123 6.06 23.56 -8.19
N GLY A 124 5.36 23.58 -7.06
CA GLY A 124 5.92 23.18 -5.79
C GLY A 124 6.18 21.67 -5.76
N SER A 125 7.08 21.23 -4.90
CA SER A 125 7.35 19.81 -4.70
C SER A 125 7.80 19.54 -3.26
N LEU A 126 7.32 18.46 -2.67
CA LEU A 126 7.63 18.09 -1.28
C LEU A 126 7.81 16.58 -1.19
N LEU A 127 8.93 16.11 -0.62
CA LEU A 127 9.17 14.68 -0.37
C LEU A 127 8.91 14.33 1.10
N VAL A 128 8.03 13.35 1.32
CA VAL A 128 7.73 12.78 2.64
C VAL A 128 8.55 11.50 2.82
N ALA A 129 9.77 11.67 3.33
CA ALA A 129 10.62 10.57 3.80
C ALA A 129 10.23 10.16 5.23
N GLY A 130 10.86 9.12 5.77
CA GLY A 130 10.61 8.71 7.16
C GLY A 130 11.70 7.80 7.70
N THR A 131 11.88 7.80 9.03
CA THR A 131 12.99 7.13 9.70
C THR A 131 12.99 5.61 9.55
N THR A 132 11.82 5.01 9.27
CA THR A 132 11.61 3.58 9.05
C THR A 132 10.48 3.34 8.03
N SER A 133 10.31 2.09 7.60
CA SER A 133 8.99 1.59 7.16
C SER A 133 7.92 1.85 8.24
N ASP A 134 6.68 2.04 7.82
CA ASP A 134 5.51 2.18 8.72
C ASP A 134 5.59 3.31 9.77
N ALA A 135 6.54 4.24 9.56
CA ALA A 135 6.68 5.50 10.32
C ALA A 135 5.47 6.45 10.13
N GLY A 136 4.68 6.22 9.07
CA GLY A 136 3.51 7.01 8.70
C GLY A 136 3.70 7.94 7.50
N LYS A 137 4.73 7.73 6.67
CA LYS A 137 4.92 8.47 5.41
C LYS A 137 3.61 8.60 4.62
N SER A 138 2.96 7.47 4.33
CA SER A 138 1.74 7.40 3.53
C SER A 138 0.54 8.09 4.18
N ILE A 139 0.45 8.09 5.52
CA ILE A 139 -0.54 8.88 6.29
C ILE A 139 -0.30 10.38 6.09
N VAL A 140 0.95 10.83 6.23
CA VAL A 140 1.34 12.24 6.08
C VAL A 140 1.18 12.71 4.63
N THR A 141 1.63 11.95 3.63
CA THR A 141 1.40 12.24 2.21
C THR A 141 -0.09 12.35 1.90
N THR A 142 -0.91 11.38 2.33
CA THR A 142 -2.37 11.40 2.09
C THR A 142 -3.03 12.64 2.74
N GLY A 143 -2.66 12.95 3.98
CA GLY A 143 -3.17 14.13 4.68
C GLY A 143 -2.76 15.44 4.02
N LEU A 144 -1.49 15.59 3.64
CA LEU A 144 -0.99 16.80 2.97
C LEU A 144 -1.62 16.97 1.58
N CYS A 145 -1.82 15.87 0.83
CA CYS A 145 -2.57 15.90 -0.41
C CYS A 145 -3.99 16.45 -0.22
N ARG A 146 -4.71 16.01 0.83
CA ARG A 146 -6.07 16.53 1.10
C ARG A 146 -6.08 17.95 1.66
N ALA A 147 -5.10 18.34 2.48
CA ALA A 147 -4.95 19.71 2.97
C ALA A 147 -4.73 20.70 1.80
N PHE A 148 -3.72 20.44 0.97
CA PHE A 148 -3.41 21.28 -0.20
C PHE A 148 -4.56 21.29 -1.23
N ALA A 149 -5.24 20.17 -1.47
CA ALA A 149 -6.41 20.13 -2.35
C ALA A 149 -7.62 20.90 -1.78
N ARG A 150 -7.84 20.89 -0.45
CA ARG A 150 -8.88 21.71 0.21
C ARG A 150 -8.55 23.21 0.20
N ARG A 151 -7.27 23.57 0.06
CA ARG A 151 -6.81 24.94 -0.22
C ARG A 151 -6.95 25.36 -1.70
N GLY A 152 -7.49 24.48 -2.56
CA GLY A 152 -7.78 24.76 -3.96
C GLY A 152 -6.63 24.51 -4.94
N LEU A 153 -5.50 23.97 -4.47
CA LEU A 153 -4.33 23.68 -5.30
C LEU A 153 -4.54 22.41 -6.14
N LYS A 154 -4.03 22.41 -7.37
CA LYS A 154 -3.95 21.22 -8.22
C LYS A 154 -2.80 20.32 -7.78
N VAL A 155 -3.06 19.41 -6.85
CA VAL A 155 -2.11 18.47 -6.26
C VAL A 155 -1.93 17.20 -7.10
N ALA A 156 -0.68 16.74 -7.29
CA ALA A 156 -0.37 15.37 -7.68
C ALA A 156 0.29 14.63 -6.49
N PRO A 157 -0.20 13.43 -6.11
CA PRO A 157 0.59 12.51 -5.30
C PRO A 157 1.63 11.81 -6.18
N TYR A 158 2.74 11.37 -5.59
CA TYR A 158 3.75 10.63 -6.34
C TYR A 158 4.51 9.62 -5.47
N LYS A 159 4.79 8.43 -6.00
CA LYS A 159 5.68 7.45 -5.38
C LYS A 159 6.49 6.71 -6.44
N ALA A 160 7.74 7.15 -6.63
CA ALA A 160 8.68 6.67 -7.65
C ALA A 160 8.82 5.14 -7.72
N GLN A 161 8.73 4.46 -6.57
CA GLN A 161 8.51 3.02 -6.51
C GLN A 161 7.64 2.66 -5.32
N ASN A 162 6.60 1.85 -5.56
CA ASN A 162 5.91 1.10 -4.50
C ASN A 162 6.27 -0.40 -4.60
N MET A 163 6.16 -1.13 -3.50
CA MET A 163 6.36 -2.58 -3.42
C MET A 163 5.18 -3.19 -2.66
N SER A 164 4.12 -3.56 -3.37
CA SER A 164 2.82 -3.90 -2.78
C SER A 164 2.06 -4.87 -3.67
N ASN A 165 1.41 -5.87 -3.06
CA ASN A 165 0.44 -6.75 -3.73
C ASN A 165 -1.00 -6.16 -3.69
N ASN A 166 -1.20 -4.99 -3.10
CA ASN A 166 -2.48 -4.26 -3.13
C ASN A 166 -2.44 -3.18 -4.21
N SER A 167 -3.34 -3.27 -5.19
CA SER A 167 -3.31 -2.48 -6.42
C SER A 167 -4.70 -2.25 -6.99
N MET A 168 -4.91 -1.09 -7.62
CA MET A 168 -6.12 -0.73 -8.35
C MET A 168 -5.86 -0.72 -9.86
N VAL A 169 -6.95 -0.68 -10.63
CA VAL A 169 -6.94 -0.23 -12.02
C VAL A 169 -7.28 1.26 -12.08
N CYS A 170 -6.60 2.00 -12.95
CA CYS A 170 -7.00 3.32 -13.41
C CYS A 170 -7.05 3.37 -14.95
N GLN A 171 -7.56 4.45 -15.52
CA GLN A 171 -7.41 4.76 -16.94
C GLN A 171 -6.43 5.92 -17.09
N GLY A 172 -5.45 5.77 -17.98
CA GLY A 172 -4.54 6.87 -18.34
C GLY A 172 -5.26 7.97 -19.12
N PRO A 173 -4.63 9.15 -19.31
CA PRO A 173 -5.16 10.22 -20.15
C PRO A 173 -5.38 9.83 -21.62
N ASP A 174 -4.76 8.74 -22.06
CA ASP A 174 -4.90 8.08 -23.36
C ASP A 174 -6.07 7.08 -23.44
N GLY A 175 -6.77 6.85 -22.32
CA GLY A 175 -7.83 5.85 -22.18
C GLY A 175 -7.33 4.41 -21.94
N ILE A 176 -6.03 4.18 -21.85
CA ILE A 176 -5.47 2.84 -21.63
C ILE A 176 -5.63 2.44 -20.17
N ALA A 177 -6.13 1.23 -19.92
CA ALA A 177 -6.23 0.68 -18.56
C ALA A 177 -4.83 0.35 -18.01
N ALA A 178 -4.54 0.85 -16.82
CA ALA A 178 -3.22 0.80 -16.20
C ALA A 178 -3.32 0.39 -14.72
N GLU A 179 -2.32 -0.33 -14.23
CA GLU A 179 -2.19 -0.73 -12.83
C GLU A 179 -1.53 0.34 -11.96
N ILE A 180 -2.02 0.55 -10.74
CA ILE A 180 -1.49 1.53 -9.77
C ILE A 180 -1.53 0.96 -8.34
N GLY A 181 -0.54 1.23 -7.49
CA GLY A 181 -0.55 0.82 -6.08
C GLY A 181 -1.74 1.41 -5.30
N ARG A 182 -2.33 0.62 -4.38
CA ARG A 182 -3.55 1.03 -3.63
C ARG A 182 -3.34 2.36 -2.88
N ALA A 183 -2.20 2.57 -2.22
CA ALA A 183 -1.94 3.83 -1.53
C ALA A 183 -1.89 5.04 -2.49
N GLN A 184 -1.30 4.92 -3.68
CA GLN A 184 -1.21 6.06 -4.61
C GLN A 184 -2.57 6.38 -5.24
N TRP A 185 -3.41 5.37 -5.47
CA TRP A 185 -4.81 5.59 -5.84
C TRP A 185 -5.59 6.31 -4.73
N ILE A 186 -5.39 5.95 -3.47
CA ILE A 186 -6.00 6.62 -2.31
C ILE A 186 -5.46 8.05 -2.13
N GLN A 187 -4.17 8.26 -2.35
CA GLN A 187 -3.52 9.58 -2.34
C GLN A 187 -4.02 10.47 -3.50
N ALA A 188 -4.41 9.88 -4.64
CA ALA A 188 -5.01 10.62 -5.75
C ALA A 188 -6.42 11.10 -5.39
N LEU A 189 -7.24 10.25 -4.77
CA LEU A 189 -8.52 10.69 -4.20
C LEU A 189 -8.34 11.75 -3.10
N ALA A 190 -7.29 11.63 -2.27
CA ALA A 190 -6.95 12.65 -1.27
C ALA A 190 -6.62 13.99 -1.94
N ALA A 191 -5.79 13.97 -3.00
CA ALA A 191 -5.45 15.12 -3.83
C ALA A 191 -6.62 15.67 -4.69
N ARG A 192 -7.78 14.99 -4.71
CA ARG A 192 -8.91 15.23 -5.64
C ARG A 192 -8.48 15.17 -7.12
N ALA A 193 -7.45 14.38 -7.42
CA ALA A 193 -6.93 14.16 -8.76
C ALA A 193 -7.41 12.81 -9.33
N THR A 194 -7.54 12.72 -10.66
CA THR A 194 -7.75 11.44 -11.35
C THR A 194 -6.53 10.54 -11.13
N PRO A 195 -6.68 9.31 -10.60
CA PRO A 195 -5.56 8.39 -10.46
C PRO A 195 -4.99 8.03 -11.84
N GLU A 196 -3.68 8.19 -12.04
CA GLU A 196 -2.99 7.84 -13.27
C GLU A 196 -1.62 7.18 -12.98
N ALA A 197 -1.14 6.33 -13.89
CA ALA A 197 0.06 5.52 -13.65
C ALA A 197 1.34 6.34 -13.39
N ALA A 198 1.41 7.60 -13.85
CA ALA A 198 2.51 8.51 -13.54
C ALA A 198 2.67 8.78 -12.02
N MET A 199 1.60 8.65 -11.23
CA MET A 199 1.63 8.79 -9.77
C MET A 199 2.33 7.61 -9.07
N ASN A 200 2.43 6.45 -9.73
CA ASN A 200 3.21 5.30 -9.27
C ASN A 200 3.89 4.60 -10.46
N PRO A 201 4.94 5.20 -11.04
CA PRO A 201 5.50 4.78 -12.33
C PRO A 201 6.23 3.43 -12.26
N VAL A 202 6.59 2.97 -11.06
CA VAL A 202 7.14 1.64 -10.81
C VAL A 202 6.40 0.99 -9.64
N LEU A 203 5.81 -0.18 -9.89
CA LEU A 203 5.22 -1.03 -8.86
C LEU A 203 5.91 -2.40 -8.90
N LEU A 204 6.48 -2.82 -7.77
CA LEU A 204 7.04 -4.15 -7.58
C LEU A 204 6.01 -5.04 -6.86
N LYS A 205 5.71 -6.22 -7.43
CA LYS A 205 4.81 -7.20 -6.82
C LYS A 205 5.57 -8.43 -6.31
N PRO A 206 5.64 -8.66 -4.99
CA PRO A 206 6.30 -9.83 -4.42
C PRO A 206 5.59 -11.14 -4.82
N GLY A 207 6.23 -11.93 -5.69
CA GLY A 207 5.78 -13.28 -6.06
C GLY A 207 6.40 -14.37 -5.18
N GLY A 208 7.67 -14.23 -4.83
CA GLY A 208 8.38 -15.17 -3.97
C GLY A 208 9.63 -14.57 -3.32
N ASP A 209 10.25 -15.33 -2.41
CA ASP A 209 11.26 -14.90 -1.43
C ASP A 209 12.50 -14.15 -1.99
N ARG A 210 12.72 -14.16 -3.31
CA ARG A 210 13.88 -13.58 -4.00
C ARG A 210 13.58 -12.89 -5.34
N ALA A 211 12.32 -12.73 -5.70
CA ALA A 211 11.90 -12.17 -6.98
C ALA A 211 10.65 -11.29 -6.84
N SER A 212 10.54 -10.27 -7.68
CA SER A 212 9.33 -9.45 -7.79
C SER A 212 9.03 -9.16 -9.24
N HIS A 213 7.77 -9.33 -9.62
CA HIS A 213 7.31 -8.88 -10.93
C HIS A 213 7.35 -7.35 -10.95
N VAL A 214 7.77 -6.80 -12.07
CA VAL A 214 7.89 -5.36 -12.29
C VAL A 214 6.70 -4.89 -13.12
N VAL A 215 6.10 -3.79 -12.69
CA VAL A 215 5.10 -3.05 -13.45
C VAL A 215 5.62 -1.62 -13.64
N VAL A 216 5.72 -1.18 -14.90
CA VAL A 216 6.20 0.16 -15.27
C VAL A 216 5.09 0.89 -16.01
N MET A 217 4.76 2.11 -15.58
CA MET A 217 3.62 2.90 -16.08
C MET A 217 2.32 2.08 -16.15
N GLY A 218 2.11 1.22 -15.14
CA GLY A 218 0.95 0.35 -15.01
C GLY A 218 0.88 -0.85 -15.95
N GLN A 219 1.91 -1.12 -16.75
CA GLN A 219 2.00 -2.28 -17.64
C GLN A 219 3.06 -3.29 -17.15
N PRO A 220 2.91 -4.62 -17.40
CA PRO A 220 3.91 -5.62 -17.04
C PRO A 220 5.26 -5.36 -17.72
N ALA A 221 6.36 -5.46 -16.97
CA ALA A 221 7.72 -5.13 -17.40
C ALA A 221 8.75 -6.22 -17.06
N GLY A 222 8.31 -7.48 -16.89
CA GLY A 222 9.15 -8.62 -16.53
C GLY A 222 9.35 -8.78 -15.02
N GLU A 223 10.51 -9.28 -14.60
CA GLU A 223 10.87 -9.53 -13.19
C GLU A 223 12.26 -8.99 -12.86
N ILE A 224 12.50 -8.74 -11.57
CA ILE A 224 13.82 -8.45 -11.02
C ILE A 224 14.09 -9.42 -9.86
N SER A 225 15.24 -10.07 -9.88
CA SER A 225 15.74 -10.84 -8.74
C SER A 225 16.40 -9.93 -7.70
N SER A 226 16.48 -10.37 -6.45
CA SER A 226 17.20 -9.66 -5.38
C SER A 226 18.70 -9.46 -5.66
N ALA A 227 19.29 -10.16 -6.64
CA ALA A 227 20.70 -10.03 -7.01
C ALA A 227 20.94 -8.89 -8.02
N GLU A 228 19.96 -8.58 -8.88
CA GLU A 228 20.06 -7.53 -9.93
C GLU A 228 19.77 -6.12 -9.41
N PHE A 229 19.48 -6.01 -8.11
CA PHE A 229 19.12 -4.76 -7.43
C PHE A 229 20.22 -3.68 -7.50
N ILE A 230 21.47 -4.06 -7.77
CA ILE A 230 22.58 -3.12 -8.02
C ILE A 230 22.95 -3.18 -9.51
N GLY A 231 22.46 -2.19 -10.28
CA GLY A 231 22.79 -1.99 -11.69
C GLY A 231 21.64 -2.20 -12.67
N GLY A 232 20.73 -3.16 -12.43
CA GLY A 232 19.60 -3.42 -13.35
C GLY A 232 18.54 -2.30 -13.39
N ARG A 233 18.50 -1.46 -12.36
CA ARG A 233 17.40 -0.52 -12.06
C ARG A 233 17.41 0.80 -12.85
N THR A 234 18.42 1.06 -13.69
CA THR A 234 18.55 2.35 -14.40
C THR A 234 17.33 2.70 -15.25
N HIS A 235 16.74 1.72 -15.94
CA HIS A 235 15.52 1.94 -16.74
C HIS A 235 14.29 2.31 -15.90
N LEU A 236 14.21 1.78 -14.67
CA LEU A 236 13.16 2.13 -13.70
C LEU A 236 13.35 3.54 -13.15
N ALA A 237 14.58 3.94 -12.88
CA ALA A 237 14.91 5.32 -12.50
C ALA A 237 14.53 6.30 -13.63
N SER A 238 14.85 5.98 -14.89
CA SER A 238 14.45 6.80 -16.04
C SER A 238 12.93 6.92 -16.19
N ALA A 239 12.18 5.81 -16.04
CA ALA A 239 10.72 5.83 -16.09
C ALA A 239 10.12 6.65 -14.93
N ALA A 240 10.66 6.50 -13.72
CA ALA A 240 10.23 7.25 -12.56
C ALA A 240 10.49 8.76 -12.73
N HIS A 241 11.71 9.15 -13.08
CA HIS A 241 12.07 10.56 -13.24
C HIS A 241 11.23 11.23 -14.34
N ALA A 242 11.02 10.56 -15.49
CA ALA A 242 10.18 11.09 -16.56
C ALA A 242 8.71 11.27 -16.15
N ALA A 243 8.15 10.36 -15.36
CA ALA A 243 6.79 10.48 -14.83
C ALA A 243 6.66 11.59 -13.77
N TYR A 244 7.69 11.78 -12.94
CA TYR A 244 7.78 12.92 -12.03
C TYR A 244 7.82 14.24 -12.80
N ASP A 245 8.67 14.35 -13.82
CA ASP A 245 8.86 15.57 -14.62
C ASP A 245 7.56 15.98 -15.35
N ASP A 246 6.80 15.01 -15.86
CA ASP A 246 5.48 15.24 -16.44
C ASP A 246 4.44 15.71 -15.40
N LEU A 247 4.38 15.10 -14.22
CA LEU A 247 3.50 15.58 -13.13
C LEU A 247 3.89 17.00 -12.69
N ALA A 248 5.18 17.27 -12.50
CA ALA A 248 5.70 18.59 -12.13
C ALA A 248 5.51 19.66 -13.21
N ALA A 249 5.30 19.28 -14.48
CA ALA A 249 4.92 20.17 -15.57
C ALA A 249 3.40 20.40 -15.68
N ARG A 250 2.57 19.53 -15.09
CA ARG A 250 1.09 19.57 -15.20
C ARG A 250 0.36 19.98 -13.93
N PHE A 251 1.00 19.95 -12.76
CA PHE A 251 0.38 20.19 -11.44
C PHE A 251 1.05 21.36 -10.70
N GLU A 252 0.30 21.99 -9.78
CA GLU A 252 0.82 23.12 -8.98
C GLU A 252 1.68 22.66 -7.81
N ILE A 253 1.47 21.44 -7.32
CA ILE A 253 2.32 20.83 -6.29
C ILE A 253 2.38 19.30 -6.45
N VAL A 254 3.59 18.74 -6.40
CA VAL A 254 3.83 17.29 -6.34
C VAL A 254 4.21 16.86 -4.91
N VAL A 255 3.34 16.09 -4.25
CA VAL A 255 3.59 15.53 -2.92
C VAL A 255 4.10 14.11 -3.07
N SER A 256 5.41 13.95 -2.97
CA SER A 256 6.11 12.67 -3.14
C SER A 256 6.18 11.89 -1.83
N GLU A 257 6.05 10.56 -1.88
CA GLU A 257 6.28 9.65 -0.75
C GLU A 257 7.57 8.83 -0.94
N GLY A 258 8.47 8.86 0.04
CA GLY A 258 9.68 8.03 0.04
C GLY A 258 9.39 6.54 0.23
N ALA A 259 10.36 5.68 -0.06
CA ALA A 259 10.27 4.22 0.10
C ALA A 259 11.27 3.72 1.16
N GLY A 260 10.83 2.93 2.15
CA GLY A 260 11.72 2.50 3.25
C GLY A 260 12.25 3.70 4.07
N SER A 261 13.55 3.72 4.38
CA SER A 261 14.25 4.88 4.93
C SER A 261 15.03 5.62 3.83
N PRO A 262 15.23 6.96 3.91
CA PRO A 262 16.20 7.65 3.05
C PRO A 262 17.66 7.24 3.33
N THR A 263 17.94 6.54 4.43
CA THR A 263 19.29 6.09 4.82
C THR A 263 19.51 4.58 4.68
N GLU A 264 18.96 3.96 3.65
CA GLU A 264 19.43 2.64 3.17
C GLU A 264 20.82 2.81 2.51
N ILE A 265 21.86 3.04 3.32
CA ILE A 265 23.21 3.44 2.86
C ILE A 265 23.85 2.43 1.90
N ASN A 266 23.47 1.15 2.00
CA ASN A 266 23.85 0.06 1.10
C ASN A 266 23.17 0.11 -0.28
N LEU A 267 22.07 0.86 -0.43
CA LEU A 267 21.32 1.01 -1.68
C LEU A 267 21.53 2.39 -2.33
N ARG A 268 22.09 3.36 -1.61
CA ARG A 268 22.20 4.78 -1.99
C ARG A 268 22.93 5.06 -3.33
N ALA A 269 23.73 4.11 -3.84
CA ALA A 269 24.34 4.22 -5.17
C ALA A 269 23.34 4.01 -6.34
N GLY A 270 22.19 3.38 -6.09
CA GLY A 270 21.11 3.12 -7.05
C GLY A 270 19.74 3.61 -6.57
N ASP A 271 19.72 4.57 -5.64
CA ASP A 271 18.51 5.21 -5.16
C ASP A 271 17.93 6.16 -6.22
N TYR A 272 16.63 6.03 -6.47
CA TYR A 272 15.78 6.96 -7.23
C TYR A 272 14.42 7.17 -6.55
N VAL A 273 14.30 6.73 -5.28
CA VAL A 273 13.03 6.60 -4.55
C VAL A 273 13.00 7.40 -3.26
N ASN A 274 14.15 7.86 -2.77
CA ASN A 274 14.28 8.83 -1.68
C ASN A 274 15.16 10.02 -2.10
N MET A 275 16.43 10.03 -1.71
CA MET A 275 17.34 11.15 -1.95
C MET A 275 17.78 11.24 -3.42
N GLY A 276 17.77 10.12 -4.16
CA GLY A 276 17.93 10.13 -5.61
C GLY A 276 16.87 10.96 -6.32
N LEU A 277 15.59 10.76 -5.96
CA LEU A 277 14.47 11.57 -6.43
C LEU A 277 14.60 13.03 -5.96
N ALA A 278 14.91 13.24 -4.68
CA ALA A 278 15.09 14.58 -4.13
C ALA A 278 16.19 15.36 -4.86
N ARG A 279 17.30 14.72 -5.24
CA ARG A 279 18.39 15.36 -6.00
C ARG A 279 18.05 15.61 -7.47
N HIS A 280 17.16 14.81 -8.08
CA HIS A 280 16.75 14.98 -9.47
C HIS A 280 16.05 16.33 -9.70
N ALA A 281 15.19 16.73 -8.76
CA ALA A 281 14.39 17.96 -8.85
C ALA A 281 14.56 18.93 -7.66
N ASP A 282 15.69 18.86 -6.95
CA ASP A 282 16.04 19.67 -5.75
C ASP A 282 14.95 19.70 -4.65
N ILE A 283 14.21 18.59 -4.50
CA ILE A 283 12.98 18.52 -3.72
C ILE A 283 13.24 18.68 -2.21
N PRO A 284 12.63 19.67 -1.53
CA PRO A 284 12.68 19.75 -0.09
C PRO A 284 12.00 18.54 0.54
N THR A 285 12.67 17.94 1.51
CA THR A 285 12.32 16.65 2.10
C THR A 285 12.03 16.81 3.59
N ILE A 286 10.88 16.34 4.05
CA ILE A 286 10.56 16.18 5.47
C ILE A 286 10.70 14.71 5.89
N VAL A 287 11.15 14.48 7.12
CA VAL A 287 11.34 13.12 7.68
C VAL A 287 10.31 12.87 8.78
N VAL A 288 9.42 11.92 8.53
CA VAL A 288 8.42 11.44 9.49
C VAL A 288 9.04 10.40 10.44
N GLY A 289 8.89 10.58 11.76
CA GLY A 289 9.34 9.62 12.77
C GLY A 289 8.20 9.16 13.67
N ASP A 290 8.08 7.84 13.86
CA ASP A 290 7.09 7.19 14.72
C ASP A 290 7.60 7.13 16.18
N ILE A 291 6.91 7.84 17.09
CA ILE A 291 7.31 7.91 18.50
C ILE A 291 6.76 6.74 19.34
N ASP A 292 5.76 6.01 18.86
CA ASP A 292 5.18 4.84 19.54
C ASP A 292 6.18 3.66 19.61
N ARG A 293 7.16 3.65 18.68
CA ARG A 293 8.33 2.74 18.70
C ARG A 293 9.44 3.16 19.67
N GLY A 294 9.39 4.39 20.19
CA GLY A 294 10.46 5.01 20.98
C GLY A 294 11.69 5.42 20.15
N GLY A 295 12.63 6.13 20.79
CA GLY A 295 13.91 6.50 20.18
C GLY A 295 13.87 7.56 19.07
N VAL A 296 12.72 8.18 18.80
CA VAL A 296 12.47 9.05 17.62
C VAL A 296 13.54 10.13 17.39
N PHE A 297 14.04 10.78 18.45
CA PHE A 297 15.08 11.80 18.34
C PHE A 297 16.41 11.26 17.78
N ALA A 298 16.82 10.06 18.23
CA ALA A 298 18.04 9.41 17.73
C ALA A 298 17.85 8.92 16.29
N ALA A 299 16.64 8.46 15.94
CA ALA A 299 16.31 8.06 14.58
C ALA A 299 16.30 9.27 13.60
N MET A 300 15.71 10.39 14.01
CA MET A 300 15.68 11.65 13.24
C MET A 300 17.08 12.25 13.07
N TYR A 301 17.86 12.35 14.16
CA TYR A 301 19.25 12.80 14.10
C TYR A 301 20.11 11.87 13.22
N GLY A 302 20.03 10.55 13.44
CA GLY A 302 20.76 9.55 12.65
C GLY A 302 20.39 9.56 11.17
N THR A 303 19.12 9.85 10.84
CA THR A 303 18.68 10.03 9.45
C THR A 303 19.42 11.17 8.75
N VAL A 304 19.73 12.27 9.44
CA VAL A 304 20.56 13.35 8.88
C VAL A 304 22.04 12.97 8.92
N ALA A 305 22.53 12.44 10.05
CA ALA A 305 23.94 12.13 10.29
C ALA A 305 24.50 10.94 9.48
N LEU A 306 23.66 10.16 8.79
CA LEU A 306 24.10 9.10 7.86
C LEU A 306 24.09 9.52 6.38
N LEU A 307 23.55 10.70 6.06
CA LEU A 307 23.50 11.22 4.68
C LEU A 307 24.75 12.02 4.33
N GLU A 308 25.13 12.05 3.04
CA GLU A 308 26.18 12.95 2.57
C GLU A 308 25.69 14.42 2.58
N PRO A 309 26.58 15.44 2.68
CA PRO A 309 26.19 16.85 2.77
C PRO A 309 25.24 17.31 1.65
N ALA A 310 25.41 16.76 0.44
CA ALA A 310 24.58 17.04 -0.71
C ALA A 310 23.16 16.45 -0.62
N ASP A 311 22.92 15.44 0.21
CA ASP A 311 21.58 14.94 0.54
C ASP A 311 21.01 15.68 1.76
N GLN A 312 21.86 15.91 2.77
CA GLN A 312 21.48 16.65 3.97
C GLN A 312 20.90 18.04 3.63
N ARG A 313 21.39 18.72 2.58
CA ARG A 313 20.86 20.03 2.15
C ARG A 313 19.35 19.99 1.87
N LEU A 314 18.82 18.84 1.44
CA LEU A 314 17.42 18.67 1.05
C LEU A 314 16.52 18.27 2.22
N ILE A 315 17.07 17.72 3.31
CA ILE A 315 16.30 17.44 4.52
C ILE A 315 15.98 18.76 5.21
N ALA A 316 14.77 19.28 5.02
CA ALA A 316 14.32 20.58 5.53
C ALA A 316 13.83 20.54 6.98
N GLY A 317 13.36 19.38 7.45
CA GLY A 317 12.85 19.22 8.82
C GLY A 317 12.10 17.92 9.07
N PHE A 318 11.39 17.90 10.19
CA PHE A 318 10.83 16.68 10.77
C PHE A 318 9.33 16.78 11.06
N VAL A 319 8.65 15.64 11.07
CA VAL A 319 7.30 15.47 11.61
C VAL A 319 7.31 14.31 12.60
N VAL A 320 6.85 14.53 13.82
CA VAL A 320 6.63 13.45 14.79
C VAL A 320 5.23 12.87 14.56
N ASN A 321 5.09 11.55 14.63
CA ASN A 321 3.83 10.85 14.36
C ASN A 321 3.50 9.80 15.44
N LYS A 322 2.20 9.51 15.58
CA LYS A 322 1.59 8.60 16.58
C LYS A 322 1.82 9.03 18.04
N PHE A 323 1.89 10.34 18.29
CA PHE A 323 2.11 10.85 19.65
C PHE A 323 0.92 10.56 20.59
N ARG A 324 1.22 10.32 21.88
CA ARG A 324 0.24 10.04 22.93
C ARG A 324 0.59 10.84 24.19
N GLY A 325 -0.36 11.63 24.69
CA GLY A 325 -0.20 12.39 25.93
C GLY A 325 -0.15 13.90 25.70
N ASP A 326 0.57 14.61 26.59
CA ASP A 326 0.71 16.07 26.59
C ASP A 326 1.95 16.49 25.77
N GLU A 327 1.71 17.25 24.70
CA GLU A 327 2.75 17.68 23.75
C GLU A 327 3.79 18.63 24.39
N SER A 328 3.41 19.35 25.45
CA SER A 328 4.34 20.24 26.17
C SER A 328 5.51 19.48 26.82
N LEU A 329 5.33 18.19 27.10
CA LEU A 329 6.39 17.31 27.60
C LEU A 329 7.41 16.93 26.52
N LEU A 330 7.05 17.07 25.23
CA LEU A 330 7.90 16.74 24.10
C LEU A 330 8.76 17.92 23.64
N ALA A 331 8.26 19.16 23.80
CA ALA A 331 8.87 20.38 23.28
C ALA A 331 10.39 20.52 23.56
N PRO A 332 10.92 20.31 24.79
CA PRO A 332 12.37 20.44 25.03
C PRO A 332 13.25 19.47 24.22
N GLY A 333 12.68 18.33 23.79
CA GLY A 333 13.36 17.40 22.88
C GLY A 333 13.29 17.85 21.41
N LEU A 334 12.18 18.48 21.00
CA LEU A 334 12.03 19.07 19.67
C LEU A 334 12.99 20.25 19.49
N ASP A 335 13.07 21.13 20.48
CA ASP A 335 14.01 22.25 20.55
C ASP A 335 15.46 21.73 20.43
N ARG A 336 15.83 20.72 21.23
CA ARG A 336 17.19 20.17 21.20
C ARG A 336 17.52 19.45 19.89
N LEU A 337 16.54 18.82 19.23
CA LEU A 337 16.72 18.27 17.88
C LEU A 337 16.97 19.40 16.86
N ALA A 338 16.24 20.50 16.97
CA ALA A 338 16.41 21.66 16.09
C ALA A 338 17.77 22.35 16.30
N GLU A 339 18.24 22.51 17.55
CA GLU A 339 19.59 22.99 17.86
C GLU A 339 20.68 22.10 17.24
N LEU A 340 20.57 20.78 17.42
CA LEU A 340 21.58 19.81 16.96
C LEU A 340 21.64 19.70 15.43
N THR A 341 20.50 19.81 14.75
CA THR A 341 20.38 19.57 13.31
C THR A 341 20.25 20.85 12.48
N GLY A 342 20.01 22.01 13.09
CA GLY A 342 19.65 23.25 12.40
C GLY A 342 18.31 23.19 11.63
N ARG A 343 17.49 22.15 11.87
CA ARG A 343 16.27 21.85 11.10
C ARG A 343 15.05 21.85 12.01
N ARG A 344 13.97 22.52 11.59
CA ARG A 344 12.76 22.62 12.40
C ARG A 344 11.97 21.32 12.45
N VAL A 345 11.17 21.19 13.50
CA VAL A 345 9.98 20.32 13.48
C VAL A 345 8.83 21.12 12.87
N PHE A 346 8.05 20.49 11.99
CA PHE A 346 6.86 21.08 11.37
C PHE A 346 5.58 20.79 12.16
N GLY A 347 5.58 19.75 12.99
CA GLY A 347 4.49 19.46 13.93
C GLY A 347 4.53 18.05 14.52
N VAL A 348 3.54 17.75 15.37
CA VAL A 348 3.40 16.51 16.13
C VAL A 348 2.00 15.92 15.91
N LEU A 349 1.91 14.89 15.08
CA LEU A 349 0.65 14.22 14.79
C LEU A 349 0.25 13.28 15.93
N PRO A 350 -0.94 13.43 16.52
CA PRO A 350 -1.44 12.52 17.56
C PRO A 350 -1.76 11.15 16.96
N TRP A 351 -1.66 10.11 17.79
CA TRP A 351 -2.30 8.83 17.48
C TRP A 351 -3.83 8.98 17.58
N SER A 352 -4.54 8.56 16.53
CA SER A 352 -6.00 8.46 16.51
C SER A 352 -6.42 7.01 16.27
N PRO A 353 -7.41 6.48 17.02
CA PRO A 353 -7.97 5.15 16.76
C PRO A 353 -8.82 5.09 15.48
N ASP A 354 -9.33 6.23 15.03
CA ASP A 354 -10.25 6.36 13.89
C ASP A 354 -9.51 6.40 12.52
N LEU A 355 -8.18 6.60 12.58
CA LEU A 355 -7.27 6.49 11.45
C LEU A 355 -6.90 5.03 11.16
N TRP A 356 -7.77 4.37 10.40
CA TRP A 356 -7.43 3.17 9.63
C TRP A 356 -7.48 3.52 8.14
N LEU A 357 -6.38 3.39 7.39
CA LEU A 357 -6.38 3.52 5.92
C LEU A 357 -6.44 2.13 5.27
N ASP A 358 -6.94 2.08 4.02
CA ASP A 358 -6.81 0.95 3.09
C ASP A 358 -5.36 0.45 3.09
N SER A 359 -5.09 -0.59 3.90
CA SER A 359 -3.73 -0.88 4.35
C SER A 359 -2.91 -1.57 3.25
N GLU A 360 -1.63 -1.23 3.12
CA GLU A 360 -0.73 -1.93 2.19
C GLU A 360 -0.09 -3.17 2.83
N ASP A 361 0.03 -3.20 4.17
CA ASP A 361 0.73 -4.25 4.90
C ASP A 361 -0.20 -5.36 5.38
N ALA A 362 -0.02 -6.56 4.85
CA ALA A 362 -0.67 -7.79 5.33
C ALA A 362 -0.24 -8.21 6.76
N LEU A 363 0.53 -7.38 7.46
CA LEU A 363 0.84 -7.46 8.89
C LEU A 363 -0.21 -6.77 9.77
N ASP A 364 -0.85 -5.69 9.29
CA ASP A 364 -1.84 -4.89 10.02
C ASP A 364 -3.28 -5.44 9.90
N LEU A 365 -3.40 -6.75 9.68
CA LEU A 365 -4.68 -7.46 9.54
C LEU A 365 -5.36 -7.70 10.90
N GLN A 366 -5.64 -6.62 11.61
CA GLN A 366 -6.43 -6.60 12.84
C GLN A 366 -7.92 -6.67 12.48
N GLY A 367 -8.55 -7.83 12.74
CA GLY A 367 -9.96 -8.04 12.44
C GLY A 367 -10.86 -7.10 13.25
N ARG A 368 -11.76 -6.38 12.56
CA ARG A 368 -12.77 -5.52 13.18
C ARG A 368 -13.89 -6.37 13.78
N ARG A 369 -14.44 -5.89 14.90
CA ARG A 369 -15.54 -6.55 15.61
C ARG A 369 -16.70 -5.59 15.79
N SER A 370 -17.91 -6.12 15.73
CA SER A 370 -19.12 -5.43 16.14
C SER A 370 -19.03 -4.99 17.62
N ALA A 371 -19.80 -3.97 17.96
CA ALA A 371 -20.07 -3.61 19.34
C ALA A 371 -20.87 -4.71 20.08
N ASP A 372 -21.71 -5.47 19.36
CA ASP A 372 -22.48 -6.60 19.90
C ASP A 372 -22.04 -7.94 19.27
N ARG A 373 -21.56 -8.85 20.12
CA ARG A 373 -21.02 -10.14 19.69
C ARG A 373 -22.06 -11.26 19.64
N GLU A 374 -23.28 -11.03 20.10
CA GLU A 374 -24.34 -12.05 20.10
C GLU A 374 -25.29 -11.88 18.90
N ALA A 375 -25.39 -10.66 18.34
CA ALA A 375 -26.24 -10.35 17.18
C ALA A 375 -25.55 -10.56 15.80
N GLY A 376 -24.26 -10.22 15.67
CA GLY A 376 -23.61 -10.05 14.36
C GLY A 376 -23.36 -11.32 13.52
N LEU A 377 -23.23 -11.11 12.21
CA LEU A 377 -22.72 -12.08 11.24
C LEU A 377 -21.19 -12.20 11.36
N ARG A 378 -20.64 -13.42 11.39
CA ARG A 378 -19.18 -13.62 11.41
C ARG A 378 -18.62 -13.97 10.03
N VAL A 379 -17.79 -13.08 9.50
CA VAL A 379 -17.01 -13.26 8.27
C VAL A 379 -15.60 -13.71 8.64
N ALA A 380 -15.18 -14.90 8.19
CA ALA A 380 -13.82 -15.38 8.35
C ALA A 380 -13.05 -15.28 7.02
N VAL A 381 -12.10 -14.35 6.96
CA VAL A 381 -11.26 -14.09 5.79
C VAL A 381 -9.98 -14.90 5.88
N VAL A 382 -9.71 -15.73 4.88
CA VAL A 382 -8.55 -16.63 4.90
C VAL A 382 -7.28 -15.82 4.60
N ARG A 383 -6.38 -15.70 5.58
CA ARG A 383 -5.10 -15.00 5.46
C ARG A 383 -4.10 -15.88 4.71
N LEU A 384 -4.16 -15.82 3.38
CA LEU A 384 -3.21 -16.48 2.47
C LEU A 384 -1.79 -15.91 2.62
N PRO A 385 -0.72 -16.71 2.39
CA PRO A 385 0.67 -16.24 2.49
C PRO A 385 1.01 -15.07 1.56
N ARG A 386 0.45 -15.04 0.34
CA ARG A 386 0.70 -14.00 -0.67
C ARG A 386 -0.60 -13.28 -1.05
N ILE A 387 -1.43 -13.05 -0.04
CA ILE A 387 -2.69 -12.31 -0.14
C ILE A 387 -2.49 -10.97 -0.88
N SER A 388 -3.42 -10.66 -1.79
CA SER A 388 -3.37 -9.49 -2.66
C SER A 388 -4.75 -8.84 -2.75
N ASN A 389 -4.80 -7.50 -2.80
CA ASN A 389 -6.03 -6.72 -2.73
C ASN A 389 -6.89 -7.07 -1.49
N PHE A 390 -6.27 -7.38 -0.34
CA PHE A 390 -7.02 -7.75 0.86
C PHE A 390 -8.01 -6.68 1.32
N THR A 391 -7.85 -5.45 0.83
CA THR A 391 -8.77 -4.34 1.05
C THR A 391 -10.19 -4.57 0.52
N ASP A 392 -10.42 -5.58 -0.33
CA ASP A 392 -11.77 -5.99 -0.76
C ASP A 392 -12.74 -6.20 0.41
N VAL A 393 -12.26 -6.71 1.55
CA VAL A 393 -13.11 -6.98 2.73
C VAL A 393 -13.25 -5.78 3.68
N ASP A 394 -12.58 -4.65 3.43
CA ASP A 394 -12.61 -3.49 4.32
C ASP A 394 -14.00 -2.85 4.42
N ALA A 395 -14.81 -3.03 3.37
CA ALA A 395 -16.21 -2.61 3.32
C ALA A 395 -17.12 -3.47 4.20
N LEU A 396 -16.86 -4.78 4.33
CA LEU A 396 -17.56 -5.64 5.30
C LEU A 396 -17.28 -5.16 6.72
N GLY A 397 -16.06 -4.70 7.00
CA GLY A 397 -15.67 -4.12 8.28
C GLY A 397 -16.22 -2.71 8.57
N LEU A 398 -17.11 -2.15 7.74
CA LEU A 398 -17.86 -0.93 8.07
C LEU A 398 -19.29 -1.20 8.53
N GLU A 399 -19.81 -2.41 8.29
CA GLU A 399 -21.15 -2.80 8.71
C GLU A 399 -21.16 -3.00 10.24
N PRO A 400 -22.14 -2.45 10.98
CA PRO A 400 -22.15 -2.47 12.43
C PRO A 400 -22.30 -3.88 13.01
N ASP A 401 -23.04 -4.75 12.32
CA ASP A 401 -23.40 -6.10 12.75
C ASP A 401 -22.59 -7.19 12.03
N VAL A 402 -21.34 -6.88 11.65
CA VAL A 402 -20.43 -7.82 10.97
C VAL A 402 -19.07 -7.92 11.69
N ASP A 403 -18.76 -9.10 12.22
CA ASP A 403 -17.46 -9.47 12.78
C ASP A 403 -16.54 -9.96 11.65
N VAL A 404 -15.52 -9.18 11.26
CA VAL A 404 -14.56 -9.56 10.20
C VAL A 404 -13.24 -10.02 10.84
N VAL A 405 -12.95 -11.32 10.74
CA VAL A 405 -11.75 -11.93 11.37
C VAL A 405 -10.85 -12.61 10.35
N PHE A 406 -9.54 -12.43 10.48
CA PHE A 406 -8.55 -13.11 9.63
C PHE A 406 -8.14 -14.47 10.22
N ALA A 407 -8.19 -15.51 9.40
CA ALA A 407 -8.00 -16.92 9.77
C ALA A 407 -6.74 -17.53 9.13
N SER A 408 -5.97 -18.33 9.88
CA SER A 408 -4.75 -19.00 9.38
C SER A 408 -4.63 -20.48 9.81
N ARG A 409 -5.70 -21.02 10.40
CA ARG A 409 -5.85 -22.42 10.87
C ARG A 409 -7.31 -22.84 10.70
N PRO A 410 -7.63 -24.13 10.48
CA PRO A 410 -9.00 -24.60 10.28
C PRO A 410 -9.98 -24.17 11.38
N GLN A 411 -9.55 -24.22 12.65
CA GLN A 411 -10.37 -23.83 13.79
C GLN A 411 -10.67 -22.33 13.89
N ASP A 412 -9.96 -21.48 13.13
CA ASP A 412 -10.25 -20.04 13.08
C ASP A 412 -11.48 -19.75 12.18
N LEU A 413 -11.88 -20.73 11.34
CA LEU A 413 -13.08 -20.72 10.50
C LEU A 413 -14.32 -21.29 11.21
N ASP A 414 -14.13 -22.09 12.27
CA ASP A 414 -15.26 -22.76 12.95
C ASP A 414 -16.20 -21.72 13.58
N GLY A 415 -17.50 -21.80 13.25
CA GLY A 415 -18.52 -20.84 13.66
C GLY A 415 -18.51 -19.52 12.86
N ALA A 416 -17.87 -19.48 11.69
CA ALA A 416 -18.11 -18.43 10.70
C ALA A 416 -19.45 -18.66 9.98
N ASP A 417 -20.09 -17.58 9.55
CA ASP A 417 -21.31 -17.61 8.74
C ASP A 417 -20.98 -17.38 7.25
N VAL A 418 -19.94 -16.58 6.98
CA VAL A 418 -19.29 -16.42 5.68
C VAL A 418 -17.81 -16.81 5.78
N ILE A 419 -17.28 -17.55 4.81
CA ILE A 419 -15.83 -17.66 4.60
C ILE A 419 -15.45 -16.89 3.33
N VAL A 420 -14.44 -16.04 3.41
CA VAL A 420 -13.89 -15.32 2.25
C VAL A 420 -12.51 -15.90 1.88
N LEU A 421 -12.36 -16.33 0.64
CA LEU A 421 -11.08 -16.55 -0.02
C LEU A 421 -10.72 -15.27 -0.80
N PRO A 422 -9.81 -14.42 -0.29
CA PRO A 422 -9.39 -13.20 -0.96
C PRO A 422 -8.47 -13.49 -2.15
N GLY A 423 -8.10 -12.45 -2.90
CA GLY A 423 -7.09 -12.55 -3.94
C GLY A 423 -5.73 -13.02 -3.42
N THR A 424 -4.96 -13.66 -4.30
CA THR A 424 -3.52 -13.91 -4.16
C THR A 424 -2.85 -13.74 -5.52
N ARG A 425 -1.54 -13.53 -5.52
CA ARG A 425 -0.67 -13.45 -6.71
C ARG A 425 0.12 -14.74 -6.98
N ALA A 426 -0.23 -15.83 -6.30
CA ALA A 426 0.47 -17.11 -6.36
C ALA A 426 -0.51 -18.29 -6.17
N THR A 427 -1.57 -18.30 -6.96
CA THR A 427 -2.79 -19.08 -6.72
C THR A 427 -2.54 -20.58 -6.51
N ILE A 428 -1.66 -21.19 -7.30
CA ILE A 428 -1.29 -22.61 -7.17
C ILE A 428 -0.52 -22.88 -5.85
N SER A 429 0.43 -22.00 -5.50
CA SER A 429 1.26 -22.14 -4.29
C SER A 429 0.46 -21.93 -3.01
N ASP A 430 -0.43 -20.95 -3.00
CA ASP A 430 -1.27 -20.65 -1.83
C ASP A 430 -2.40 -21.69 -1.67
N LEU A 431 -2.89 -22.31 -2.76
CA LEU A 431 -3.80 -23.47 -2.68
C LEU A 431 -3.10 -24.72 -2.11
N ALA A 432 -1.84 -24.97 -2.50
CA ALA A 432 -1.03 -26.02 -1.88
C ALA A 432 -0.81 -25.74 -0.38
N TRP A 433 -0.62 -24.47 0.00
CA TRP A 433 -0.57 -24.06 1.42
C TRP A 433 -1.91 -24.34 2.13
N LEU A 434 -3.07 -23.96 1.58
CA LEU A 434 -4.38 -24.25 2.18
C LEU A 434 -4.53 -25.75 2.50
N ARG A 435 -4.17 -26.62 1.55
CA ARG A 435 -4.18 -28.08 1.69
C ARG A 435 -3.23 -28.57 2.78
N SER A 436 -2.00 -28.04 2.83
CA SER A 436 -1.03 -28.35 3.89
C SER A 436 -1.50 -27.99 5.30
N ARG A 437 -2.45 -27.05 5.40
CA ARG A 437 -3.03 -26.55 6.66
C ARG A 437 -4.38 -27.20 7.01
N GLY A 438 -4.97 -27.97 6.09
CA GLY A 438 -6.33 -28.50 6.22
C GLY A 438 -7.44 -27.45 6.11
N LEU A 439 -7.12 -26.25 5.61
CA LEU A 439 -8.08 -25.15 5.44
C LEU A 439 -9.05 -25.46 4.30
N ASP A 440 -8.56 -26.10 3.23
CA ASP A 440 -9.34 -26.69 2.13
C ASP A 440 -10.55 -27.50 2.64
N ARG A 441 -10.31 -28.42 3.58
CA ARG A 441 -11.34 -29.32 4.14
C ARG A 441 -12.30 -28.60 5.07
N ALA A 442 -11.91 -27.46 5.64
CA ALA A 442 -12.81 -26.63 6.43
C ALA A 442 -13.73 -25.78 5.53
N ILE A 443 -13.18 -25.21 4.44
CA ILE A 443 -13.95 -24.47 3.42
C ILE A 443 -14.99 -25.38 2.75
N VAL A 444 -14.58 -26.56 2.29
CA VAL A 444 -15.50 -27.55 1.67
C VAL A 444 -16.57 -28.03 2.66
N ARG A 445 -16.21 -28.24 3.94
CA ARG A 445 -17.18 -28.60 4.99
C ARG A 445 -18.20 -27.49 5.27
N HIS A 446 -17.76 -26.23 5.25
CA HIS A 446 -18.63 -25.05 5.44
C HIS A 446 -19.58 -24.85 4.27
N ALA A 447 -19.09 -24.95 3.03
CA ALA A 447 -19.91 -24.92 1.82
C ALA A 447 -20.94 -26.07 1.81
N GLY A 448 -20.51 -27.30 2.13
CA GLY A 448 -21.38 -28.47 2.25
C GLY A 448 -22.37 -28.44 3.42
N ALA A 449 -22.22 -27.48 4.35
CA ALA A 449 -23.20 -27.17 5.39
C ALA A 449 -24.17 -26.04 4.98
N GLY A 450 -24.20 -25.66 3.70
CA GLY A 450 -25.09 -24.63 3.14
C GLY A 450 -24.66 -23.19 3.42
N ARG A 451 -23.55 -22.97 4.13
CA ARG A 451 -23.09 -21.62 4.53
C ARG A 451 -22.33 -20.92 3.41
N ALA A 452 -22.34 -19.59 3.43
CA ALA A 452 -21.80 -18.77 2.34
C ALA A 452 -20.28 -18.87 2.22
N VAL A 453 -19.78 -19.06 1.00
CA VAL A 453 -18.35 -18.93 0.65
C VAL A 453 -18.20 -17.92 -0.48
N LEU A 454 -17.36 -16.91 -0.29
CA LEU A 454 -17.02 -15.92 -1.32
C LEU A 454 -15.55 -16.06 -1.73
N GLY A 455 -15.30 -16.35 -3.00
CA GLY A 455 -13.98 -16.25 -3.63
C GLY A 455 -13.85 -14.96 -4.43
N ILE A 456 -12.69 -14.29 -4.33
CA ILE A 456 -12.37 -13.09 -5.12
C ILE A 456 -11.06 -13.33 -5.88
N CYS A 457 -11.07 -13.15 -7.20
CA CYS A 457 -9.92 -13.33 -8.10
C CYS A 457 -9.22 -14.68 -7.87
N GLY A 458 -7.95 -14.71 -7.45
CA GLY A 458 -7.25 -15.96 -7.11
C GLY A 458 -8.01 -16.86 -6.12
N GLY A 459 -8.71 -16.28 -5.15
CA GLY A 459 -9.56 -17.01 -4.22
C GLY A 459 -10.82 -17.62 -4.85
N PHE A 460 -11.35 -17.03 -5.92
CA PHE A 460 -12.40 -17.63 -6.76
C PHE A 460 -11.82 -18.74 -7.66
N GLN A 461 -10.65 -18.51 -8.25
CA GLN A 461 -9.97 -19.51 -9.10
C GLN A 461 -9.70 -20.81 -8.30
N MET A 462 -9.35 -20.69 -7.01
CA MET A 462 -9.25 -21.82 -6.09
C MET A 462 -10.56 -22.59 -5.88
N LEU A 463 -11.74 -21.96 -5.97
CA LEU A 463 -13.04 -22.64 -5.82
C LEU A 463 -13.38 -23.54 -7.01
N GLY A 464 -12.79 -23.29 -8.18
CA GLY A 464 -13.03 -24.04 -9.41
C GLY A 464 -12.58 -25.50 -9.38
N ARG A 465 -12.74 -26.18 -10.52
CA ARG A 465 -12.31 -27.58 -10.73
C ARG A 465 -10.79 -27.71 -10.91
N THR A 466 -10.18 -26.79 -11.64
CA THR A 466 -8.76 -26.88 -12.04
C THR A 466 -8.16 -25.48 -12.24
N VAL A 467 -6.90 -25.32 -11.85
CA VAL A 467 -6.07 -24.13 -12.08
C VAL A 467 -4.78 -24.55 -12.77
N SER A 468 -4.52 -24.02 -13.97
CA SER A 468 -3.29 -24.28 -14.75
C SER A 468 -2.50 -23.00 -15.03
N ASP A 469 -1.18 -23.10 -15.05
CA ASP A 469 -0.24 -22.02 -15.36
C ASP A 469 0.76 -22.50 -16.43
N PRO A 470 0.35 -22.60 -17.71
CA PRO A 470 1.22 -23.06 -18.79
C PRO A 470 2.39 -22.08 -19.02
N ASP A 471 2.13 -20.78 -18.95
CA ASP A 471 3.11 -19.73 -19.22
C ASP A 471 4.07 -19.46 -18.03
N GLY A 472 3.76 -19.95 -16.82
CA GLY A 472 4.57 -19.75 -15.61
C GLY A 472 4.45 -18.34 -15.02
N VAL A 473 3.24 -17.78 -14.98
CA VAL A 473 2.94 -16.39 -14.60
C VAL A 473 2.85 -16.17 -13.09
N GLU A 474 2.41 -17.18 -12.33
CA GLU A 474 2.28 -17.17 -10.87
C GLU A 474 3.05 -18.31 -10.18
N GLY A 475 3.71 -19.18 -10.95
CA GLY A 475 4.48 -20.31 -10.46
C GLY A 475 5.42 -20.93 -11.50
N SER A 476 5.60 -22.25 -11.43
CA SER A 476 6.33 -22.98 -12.46
C SER A 476 5.48 -23.14 -13.72
N ALA A 477 6.07 -22.95 -14.90
CA ALA A 477 5.43 -23.28 -16.17
C ALA A 477 4.96 -24.74 -16.23
N ASP A 478 3.92 -24.99 -17.02
CA ASP A 478 3.17 -26.26 -17.10
C ASP A 478 2.57 -26.77 -15.76
N ALA A 479 2.53 -25.95 -14.69
CA ALA A 479 1.90 -26.35 -13.45
C ALA A 479 0.37 -26.47 -13.63
N SER A 480 -0.22 -27.57 -13.17
CA SER A 480 -1.67 -27.76 -13.16
C SER A 480 -2.09 -28.50 -11.90
N VAL A 481 -3.14 -28.01 -11.25
CA VAL A 481 -3.68 -28.57 -10.00
C VAL A 481 -5.20 -28.56 -10.01
N ASP A 482 -5.80 -29.57 -9.39
CA ASP A 482 -7.21 -29.53 -9.02
C ASP A 482 -7.47 -28.34 -8.09
N GLY A 483 -8.60 -27.66 -8.25
CA GLY A 483 -9.11 -26.67 -7.29
C GLY A 483 -9.84 -27.31 -6.12
N LEU A 484 -10.75 -26.58 -5.48
CA LEU A 484 -11.62 -27.11 -4.41
C LEU A 484 -12.88 -27.81 -4.96
N GLY A 485 -13.20 -27.65 -6.24
CA GLY A 485 -14.35 -28.32 -6.87
C GLY A 485 -15.72 -27.83 -6.36
N LEU A 486 -15.78 -26.59 -5.88
CA LEU A 486 -16.98 -25.94 -5.35
C LEU A 486 -17.71 -25.07 -6.38
N LEU A 487 -17.08 -24.82 -7.54
CA LEU A 487 -17.67 -24.16 -8.71
C LEU A 487 -17.26 -24.92 -9.99
N ASP A 488 -18.16 -25.04 -10.95
CA ASP A 488 -17.97 -25.67 -12.26
C ASP A 488 -17.25 -24.72 -13.23
N VAL A 489 -16.05 -24.28 -12.85
CA VAL A 489 -15.16 -23.43 -13.67
C VAL A 489 -13.76 -24.01 -13.75
N THR A 490 -13.01 -23.64 -14.79
CA THR A 490 -11.56 -23.92 -14.88
C THR A 490 -10.80 -22.65 -15.21
N THR A 491 -9.66 -22.46 -14.56
CA THR A 491 -8.77 -21.30 -14.76
C THR A 491 -7.51 -21.72 -15.48
N SER A 492 -7.11 -21.00 -16.53
CA SER A 492 -5.73 -21.03 -17.02
C SER A 492 -5.13 -19.64 -16.97
N PHE A 493 -3.94 -19.49 -16.37
CA PHE A 493 -3.15 -18.27 -16.52
C PHE A 493 -2.67 -18.12 -17.96
N ALA A 494 -2.44 -16.86 -18.35
CA ALA A 494 -1.87 -16.45 -19.63
C ALA A 494 -1.03 -15.18 -19.42
N ALA A 495 0.05 -15.01 -20.17
CA ALA A 495 0.99 -13.90 -20.02
C ALA A 495 0.32 -12.52 -20.01
N ASP A 496 -0.62 -12.27 -20.92
CA ASP A 496 -1.37 -11.01 -21.03
C ASP A 496 -2.18 -10.72 -19.76
N LYS A 497 -1.93 -9.57 -19.12
CA LYS A 497 -2.71 -9.10 -17.97
C LYS A 497 -4.05 -8.48 -18.43
N VAL A 498 -5.14 -8.84 -17.77
CA VAL A 498 -6.43 -8.16 -17.87
C VAL A 498 -6.45 -7.01 -16.87
N LEU A 499 -6.76 -5.80 -17.36
CA LEU A 499 -6.99 -4.59 -16.58
C LEU A 499 -8.32 -3.97 -17.04
N ARG A 500 -9.36 -3.95 -16.18
CA ARG A 500 -10.67 -3.36 -16.52
C ARG A 500 -11.35 -2.69 -15.32
N LEU A 501 -12.29 -1.78 -15.62
CA LEU A 501 -13.22 -1.15 -14.68
C LEU A 501 -14.67 -1.50 -15.09
N PRO A 502 -15.14 -2.74 -14.88
CA PRO A 502 -16.47 -3.15 -15.29
C PRO A 502 -17.59 -2.63 -14.36
N THR A 503 -18.78 -2.54 -14.94
CA THR A 503 -20.05 -2.31 -14.24
C THR A 503 -21.10 -3.31 -14.74
N GLY A 504 -22.09 -3.62 -13.91
CA GLY A 504 -23.20 -4.51 -14.25
C GLY A 504 -23.99 -4.91 -13.02
N THR A 505 -24.92 -5.85 -13.14
CA THR A 505 -25.83 -6.22 -12.06
C THR A 505 -25.53 -7.58 -11.44
N ALA A 506 -25.76 -7.69 -10.13
CA ALA A 506 -25.82 -8.95 -9.39
C ALA A 506 -26.76 -8.81 -8.19
N LEU A 507 -27.41 -9.91 -7.79
CA LEU A 507 -28.37 -9.96 -6.66
C LEU A 507 -29.50 -8.90 -6.75
N GLY A 508 -29.86 -8.46 -7.96
CA GLY A 508 -30.86 -7.41 -8.19
C GLY A 508 -30.36 -5.97 -7.98
N THR A 509 -29.05 -5.78 -7.79
CA THR A 509 -28.41 -4.47 -7.51
C THR A 509 -27.37 -4.13 -8.58
N GLU A 510 -27.12 -2.83 -8.80
CA GLU A 510 -26.01 -2.34 -9.61
C GLU A 510 -24.67 -2.50 -8.87
N VAL A 511 -23.62 -2.91 -9.59
CA VAL A 511 -22.30 -3.22 -9.06
C VAL A 511 -21.23 -2.62 -9.95
N SER A 512 -20.21 -2.05 -9.32
CA SER A 512 -18.96 -1.66 -9.98
C SER A 512 -17.76 -2.34 -9.30
N GLY A 513 -16.67 -2.51 -10.03
CA GLY A 513 -15.45 -3.12 -9.51
C GLY A 513 -14.27 -2.97 -10.47
N TYR A 514 -13.23 -3.78 -10.28
CA TYR A 514 -12.06 -3.80 -11.15
C TYR A 514 -11.50 -5.22 -11.35
N GLU A 515 -11.06 -5.52 -12.57
CA GLU A 515 -10.39 -6.77 -12.95
C GLU A 515 -8.89 -6.51 -13.11
N ILE A 516 -8.04 -7.27 -12.38
CA ILE A 516 -6.58 -7.10 -12.38
C ILE A 516 -5.86 -8.46 -12.24
N HIS A 517 -5.82 -9.23 -13.32
CA HIS A 517 -5.44 -10.66 -13.26
C HIS A 517 -4.81 -11.20 -14.56
N HIS A 518 -4.18 -12.37 -14.45
CA HIS A 518 -3.71 -13.15 -15.61
C HIS A 518 -4.58 -14.40 -15.88
N GLY A 519 -5.34 -14.86 -14.89
CA GLY A 519 -6.25 -16.00 -15.05
C GLY A 519 -7.32 -15.75 -16.12
N ARG A 520 -7.54 -16.73 -16.99
CA ARG A 520 -8.64 -16.80 -17.96
C ARG A 520 -9.61 -17.86 -17.48
N ILE A 521 -10.88 -17.48 -17.37
CA ILE A 521 -11.95 -18.32 -16.81
C ILE A 521 -12.71 -18.97 -17.96
N THR A 522 -12.77 -20.31 -17.97
CA THR A 522 -13.71 -21.07 -18.78
C THR A 522 -14.88 -21.49 -17.89
N PRO A 523 -16.10 -20.96 -18.11
CA PRO A 523 -17.29 -21.35 -17.36
C PRO A 523 -17.80 -22.74 -17.80
N GLY A 524 -18.43 -23.44 -16.87
CA GLY A 524 -19.21 -24.65 -17.11
C GLY A 524 -20.72 -24.38 -16.96
N GLY A 525 -21.40 -25.14 -16.11
CA GLY A 525 -22.86 -25.08 -15.92
C GLY A 525 -23.38 -24.14 -14.83
N ASP A 526 -22.51 -23.48 -14.07
CA ASP A 526 -22.90 -22.56 -12.98
C ASP A 526 -23.43 -21.20 -13.48
N GLU A 527 -24.11 -20.47 -12.60
CA GLU A 527 -24.63 -19.12 -12.87
C GLU A 527 -23.49 -18.10 -13.00
N SER A 528 -23.61 -17.13 -13.92
CA SER A 528 -22.62 -16.05 -14.06
C SER A 528 -22.68 -15.06 -12.89
N PHE A 529 -21.54 -14.70 -12.31
CA PHE A 529 -21.48 -13.81 -11.15
C PHE A 529 -20.26 -12.87 -11.20
N LEU A 530 -20.44 -11.62 -11.61
CA LEU A 530 -19.42 -10.56 -11.57
C LEU A 530 -18.05 -11.00 -12.14
N GLY A 531 -18.04 -11.43 -13.40
CA GLY A 531 -16.87 -11.95 -14.10
C GLY A 531 -16.40 -13.35 -13.65
N GLY A 532 -17.04 -13.93 -12.63
CA GLY A 532 -16.86 -15.31 -12.18
C GLY A 532 -18.17 -16.10 -12.24
N ALA A 533 -18.40 -16.98 -11.26
CA ALA A 533 -19.53 -17.91 -11.23
C ALA A 533 -20.12 -18.11 -9.82
N ARG A 534 -21.38 -18.55 -9.76
CA ARG A 534 -22.12 -18.87 -8.53
C ARG A 534 -22.74 -20.27 -8.63
N SER A 535 -22.62 -21.04 -7.55
CA SER A 535 -23.35 -22.29 -7.33
C SER A 535 -23.94 -22.31 -5.92
N THR A 536 -25.27 -22.26 -5.83
CA THR A 536 -26.06 -22.16 -4.57
C THR A 536 -25.55 -21.11 -3.57
N ASN A 537 -24.72 -21.51 -2.62
CA ASN A 537 -24.15 -20.74 -1.51
C ASN A 537 -22.65 -20.45 -1.68
N VAL A 538 -22.07 -20.85 -2.81
CA VAL A 538 -20.70 -20.55 -3.22
C VAL A 538 -20.74 -19.46 -4.30
N PHE A 539 -20.06 -18.36 -4.03
CA PHE A 539 -19.99 -17.16 -4.86
C PHE A 539 -18.53 -16.96 -5.27
N GLY A 540 -18.28 -16.70 -6.55
CA GLY A 540 -16.94 -16.49 -7.08
C GLY A 540 -16.93 -15.33 -8.06
N THR A 541 -16.09 -14.33 -7.84
CA THR A 541 -16.01 -13.12 -8.68
C THR A 541 -14.57 -12.83 -9.12
N MET A 542 -14.42 -12.26 -10.32
CA MET A 542 -13.15 -11.67 -10.78
C MET A 542 -13.04 -10.17 -10.45
N TRP A 543 -14.13 -9.55 -9.98
CA TRP A 543 -14.22 -8.12 -9.70
C TRP A 543 -13.80 -7.85 -8.25
N HIS A 544 -12.56 -7.39 -8.10
CA HIS A 544 -12.12 -6.71 -6.89
C HIS A 544 -12.93 -5.42 -6.68
N GLY A 545 -13.01 -4.96 -5.44
CA GLY A 545 -13.76 -3.77 -5.06
C GLY A 545 -15.29 -3.89 -5.20
N SER A 546 -15.84 -5.03 -5.62
CA SER A 546 -17.30 -5.23 -5.75
C SER A 546 -18.06 -4.95 -4.45
N LEU A 547 -17.46 -5.27 -3.30
CA LEU A 547 -18.00 -4.98 -1.96
C LEU A 547 -17.95 -3.48 -1.58
N GLU A 548 -17.21 -2.64 -2.31
CA GLU A 548 -17.32 -1.17 -2.19
C GLU A 548 -18.70 -0.67 -2.68
N SER A 549 -19.44 -1.46 -3.48
CA SER A 549 -20.82 -1.16 -3.90
C SER A 549 -21.82 -1.47 -2.78
N ASP A 550 -22.37 -0.43 -2.15
CA ASP A 550 -23.12 -0.52 -0.89
C ASP A 550 -24.39 -1.40 -0.96
N GLU A 551 -25.18 -1.30 -2.03
CA GLU A 551 -26.41 -2.09 -2.20
C GLU A 551 -26.12 -3.59 -2.41
N PHE A 552 -25.14 -3.90 -3.25
CA PHE A 552 -24.67 -5.27 -3.48
C PHE A 552 -24.12 -5.91 -2.20
N ARG A 553 -23.32 -5.16 -1.42
CA ARG A 553 -22.79 -5.64 -0.13
C ARG A 553 -23.92 -6.02 0.84
N ARG A 554 -24.96 -5.19 0.95
CA ARG A 554 -26.17 -5.48 1.75
C ARG A 554 -26.92 -6.71 1.24
N ALA A 555 -27.11 -6.84 -0.07
CA ALA A 555 -27.80 -7.98 -0.67
C ALA A 555 -27.06 -9.30 -0.41
N LEU A 556 -25.72 -9.31 -0.60
CA LEU A 556 -24.87 -10.48 -0.35
C LEU A 556 -24.85 -10.86 1.15
N LEU A 557 -24.82 -9.89 2.06
CA LEU A 557 -24.88 -10.14 3.50
C LEU A 557 -26.25 -10.65 3.96
N GLY A 558 -27.35 -10.12 3.40
CA GLY A 558 -28.70 -10.62 3.67
C GLY A 558 -28.90 -12.05 3.17
N GLU A 559 -28.39 -12.38 1.99
CA GLU A 559 -28.41 -13.77 1.48
C GLU A 559 -27.54 -14.70 2.34
N ALA A 560 -26.34 -14.26 2.73
CA ALA A 560 -25.48 -15.01 3.64
C ALA A 560 -26.12 -15.23 5.04
N ALA A 561 -26.85 -14.24 5.56
CA ALA A 561 -27.59 -14.35 6.82
C ALA A 561 -28.70 -15.41 6.72
N SER A 562 -29.47 -15.37 5.64
CA SER A 562 -30.52 -16.36 5.32
C SER A 562 -29.94 -17.78 5.26
N LEU A 563 -28.83 -17.96 4.53
CA LEU A 563 -28.09 -19.23 4.44
C LEU A 563 -27.52 -19.71 5.80
N ALA A 564 -27.16 -18.77 6.69
CA ALA A 564 -26.70 -19.08 8.05
C ALA A 564 -27.83 -19.32 9.06
N GLY A 565 -29.09 -19.06 8.69
CA GLY A 565 -30.24 -19.12 9.60
C GLY A 565 -30.28 -17.97 10.62
N ARG A 566 -29.74 -16.79 10.26
CA ARG A 566 -29.65 -15.59 11.11
C ARG A 566 -30.49 -14.44 10.57
N SER A 567 -30.93 -13.57 11.48
CA SER A 567 -31.37 -12.21 11.13
C SER A 567 -30.18 -11.33 10.73
N TYR A 568 -30.37 -10.47 9.74
CA TYR A 568 -29.47 -9.37 9.40
C TYR A 568 -30.32 -8.18 8.98
N GLU A 569 -30.14 -7.05 9.65
CA GLU A 569 -30.77 -5.78 9.29
C GLU A 569 -29.73 -4.97 8.49
N PRO A 570 -29.98 -4.65 7.20
CA PRO A 570 -29.02 -3.91 6.39
C PRO A 570 -28.77 -2.50 6.94
N SER A 571 -27.50 -2.14 7.17
CA SER A 571 -27.18 -0.80 7.66
C SER A 571 -27.17 0.25 6.54
N ASP A 572 -27.37 1.52 6.89
CA ASP A 572 -27.32 2.64 5.96
C ASP A 572 -25.89 3.05 5.56
N VAL A 573 -24.85 2.36 6.07
CA VAL A 573 -23.46 2.77 5.90
C VAL A 573 -23.06 2.82 4.43
N SER A 574 -22.45 3.93 4.01
CA SER A 574 -21.84 4.05 2.69
C SER A 574 -20.32 4.02 2.76
N PHE A 575 -19.72 3.09 2.03
CA PHE A 575 -18.28 2.91 1.96
C PHE A 575 -17.58 4.13 1.34
N ALA A 576 -18.14 4.69 0.27
CA ALA A 576 -17.61 5.88 -0.39
C ALA A 576 -17.61 7.11 0.56
N GLN A 577 -18.69 7.34 1.30
CA GLN A 577 -18.78 8.43 2.27
C GLN A 577 -17.80 8.24 3.43
N ARG A 578 -17.64 7.01 3.93
CA ARG A 578 -16.69 6.68 5.00
C ARG A 578 -15.23 6.82 4.57
N ARG A 579 -14.90 6.55 3.29
CA ARG A 579 -13.58 6.85 2.70
C ARG A 579 -13.35 8.36 2.63
N GLU A 580 -14.26 9.13 2.04
CA GLU A 580 -14.11 10.59 1.89
C GLU A 580 -14.00 11.30 3.25
N ALA A 581 -14.85 10.95 4.22
CA ALA A 581 -14.80 11.49 5.58
C ALA A 581 -13.46 11.21 6.30
N ARG A 582 -12.79 10.09 5.98
CA ARG A 582 -11.46 9.79 6.53
C ARG A 582 -10.33 10.53 5.81
N LEU A 583 -10.44 10.73 4.50
CA LEU A 583 -9.52 11.60 3.78
C LEU A 583 -9.60 13.02 4.33
N ASP A 584 -10.82 13.52 4.57
CA ASP A 584 -11.01 14.82 5.21
C ASP A 584 -10.48 14.85 6.64
N LEU A 585 -10.67 13.81 7.47
CA LEU A 585 -10.05 13.68 8.79
C LEU A 585 -8.50 13.75 8.73
N LEU A 586 -7.88 13.15 7.72
CA LEU A 586 -6.43 13.21 7.52
C LEU A 586 -5.95 14.63 7.18
N GLY A 587 -6.64 15.33 6.27
CA GLY A 587 -6.36 16.74 5.98
C GLY A 587 -6.57 17.64 7.20
N ASP A 588 -7.68 17.44 7.91
CA ASP A 588 -8.01 18.10 9.18
C ASP A 588 -6.93 17.91 10.27
N LEU A 589 -6.29 16.74 10.33
CA LEU A 589 -5.21 16.47 11.26
C LEU A 589 -3.89 17.13 10.84
N MET A 590 -3.62 17.28 9.53
CA MET A 590 -2.48 18.08 9.09
C MET A 590 -2.69 19.56 9.44
N GLU A 591 -3.84 20.13 9.08
CA GLU A 591 -4.15 21.56 9.30
C GLU A 591 -4.21 21.96 10.80
N ARG A 592 -4.47 21.00 11.71
CA ARG A 592 -4.47 21.26 13.17
C ARG A 592 -3.13 21.04 13.87
N HIS A 593 -2.27 20.16 13.35
CA HIS A 593 -1.09 19.68 14.09
C HIS A 593 0.23 19.88 13.34
N LEU A 594 0.21 20.32 12.08
CA LEU A 594 1.38 20.71 11.30
C LEU A 594 1.29 22.18 10.90
N ASP A 595 2.44 22.83 10.75
CA ASP A 595 2.58 24.12 10.08
C ASP A 595 2.47 23.93 8.55
N VAL A 596 1.22 23.74 8.08
CA VAL A 596 0.89 23.49 6.67
C VAL A 596 1.27 24.69 5.80
N ASP A 597 1.21 25.91 6.33
CA ASP A 597 1.64 27.14 5.63
C ASP A 597 3.14 27.14 5.37
N ALA A 598 3.97 26.77 6.35
CA ALA A 598 5.40 26.60 6.13
C ALA A 598 5.73 25.38 5.25
N LEU A 599 4.93 24.31 5.27
CA LEU A 599 5.13 23.17 4.36
C LEU A 599 4.79 23.53 2.89
N LEU A 600 3.75 24.34 2.67
CA LEU A 600 3.42 24.85 1.33
C LEU A 600 4.48 25.85 0.84
N THR A 601 4.92 26.76 1.72
CA THR A 601 6.01 27.71 1.44
C THR A 601 7.31 26.97 1.12
N LEU A 602 7.67 25.96 1.92
CA LEU A 602 8.81 25.07 1.69
C LEU A 602 8.72 24.43 0.30
N SER A 603 7.57 23.87 -0.06
CA SER A 603 7.41 23.15 -1.33
C SER A 603 7.66 24.03 -2.57
N THR A 604 7.41 25.34 -2.50
CA THR A 604 7.55 26.29 -3.61
C THR A 604 8.84 27.12 -3.56
N ALA A 605 9.44 27.29 -2.38
CA ALA A 605 10.70 28.02 -2.19
C ALA A 605 11.95 27.12 -2.23
N GLY A 606 11.78 25.79 -2.13
CA GLY A 606 12.88 24.84 -2.05
C GLY A 606 13.44 24.68 -0.62
N ALA A 607 14.47 23.85 -0.48
CA ALA A 607 15.05 23.56 0.84
C ALA A 607 15.78 24.78 1.44
N PRO A 608 15.69 25.04 2.77
CA PRO A 608 16.36 26.18 3.39
C PRO A 608 17.88 26.16 3.19
N THR A 609 18.46 27.32 2.87
CA THR A 609 19.91 27.47 2.79
C THR A 609 20.54 27.63 4.19
N GLY A 610 21.79 27.21 4.34
CA GLY A 610 22.54 27.37 5.61
C GLY A 610 22.23 26.35 6.71
N LEU A 611 21.45 25.29 6.43
CA LEU A 611 21.21 24.19 7.37
C LEU A 611 22.52 23.54 7.84
N THR A 612 22.58 23.16 9.12
CA THR A 612 23.76 22.51 9.71
C THR A 612 24.10 21.21 8.97
N VAL A 613 25.33 21.09 8.49
CA VAL A 613 25.85 19.83 7.94
C VAL A 613 26.44 19.02 9.09
N LEU A 614 25.90 17.83 9.33
CA LEU A 614 26.43 16.86 10.27
C LEU A 614 27.54 16.04 9.59
N PRO A 615 28.66 15.72 10.25
CA PRO A 615 29.64 14.78 9.69
C PRO A 615 29.00 13.39 9.53
N PRO A 616 29.18 12.70 8.39
CA PRO A 616 28.67 11.35 8.21
C PRO A 616 29.23 10.39 9.27
N GLY A 617 28.36 9.92 10.18
CA GLY A 617 28.72 9.02 11.29
C GLY A 617 29.27 9.69 12.55
N ALA A 618 28.86 10.93 12.85
CA ALA A 618 29.15 11.63 14.13
C ALA A 618 28.27 11.15 15.31
#